data_AF-T0IB84-F1
#
_entry.id   AF-T0IB84-F1
#
_cell.length_a   1.000
_cell.length_b   1.000
_cell.length_c   1.000
_cell.angle_alpha   90.00
_cell.angle_beta   90.00
_cell.angle_gamma   90.00
#
_symmetry.space_group_name_H-M   'P 1'
#
loop_
_entity.id
_entity.type
_entity.pdbx_description
1 polymer ?
#
loop_
_entity_poly.entity_id
_entity_poly.type
_entity_poly.pdbx_seq_one_letter_code
_entity_poly.pdbx_strand_id
1 'polypeptide(L)' 'MALTQDSTYRSERIWTPRAPLDPGLRRRFHGPIQPMDQPTFLERLFGHR' A
#
# COMPACT_ATOMS: atom_id res chain seq x y z
N MET A 1 -33.26 -4.94 29.95
CA MET A 1 -32.56 -5.57 28.82
C MET A 1 -32.30 -4.52 27.77
N ALA A 2 -31.03 -4.26 27.44
CA ALA A 2 -30.56 -3.79 26.14
C ALA A 2 -29.03 -3.82 26.21
N LEU A 3 -28.44 -4.94 25.78
CA LEU A 3 -27.00 -5.03 25.55
C LEU A 3 -26.73 -4.24 24.27
N THR A 4 -26.10 -3.08 24.36
CA THR A 4 -25.60 -2.35 23.20
C THR A 4 -24.45 -3.17 22.62
N GLN A 5 -24.77 -4.01 21.62
CA GLN A 5 -23.76 -4.61 20.76
C GLN A 5 -23.14 -3.47 19.96
N ASP A 6 -22.06 -2.90 20.47
CA ASP A 6 -21.10 -2.19 19.64
C ASP A 6 -20.49 -3.24 18.71
N SER A 7 -21.13 -3.40 17.56
CA SER A 7 -20.62 -4.12 16.41
C SER A 7 -19.27 -3.49 16.07
N THR A 8 -18.21 -4.13 16.56
CA THR A 8 -16.85 -3.91 16.09
C THR A 8 -16.80 -4.43 14.66
N TYR A 9 -17.33 -3.63 13.74
CA TYR A 9 -17.20 -3.82 12.31
C TYR A 9 -15.72 -3.58 11.97
N ARG A 10 -14.88 -4.56 12.31
CA ARG A 10 -13.54 -4.71 11.74
C ARG A 10 -13.79 -4.97 10.26
N SER A 11 -13.71 -3.91 9.46
CA SER A 11 -13.51 -4.08 8.03
C SER A 11 -12.18 -4.81 7.87
N GLU A 12 -12.22 -6.13 7.77
CA GLU A 12 -11.10 -6.88 7.23
C GLU A 12 -10.85 -6.32 5.84
N ARG A 13 -9.86 -5.44 5.73
CA ARG A 13 -9.47 -4.86 4.44
C ARG A 13 -8.86 -5.99 3.65
N ILE A 14 -9.71 -6.72 2.92
CA ILE A 14 -9.29 -7.77 1.99
C ILE A 14 -8.32 -7.09 1.03
N TRP A 15 -7.06 -7.49 1.11
CA TRP A 15 -6.05 -7.01 0.18
C TRP A 15 -6.43 -7.56 -1.20
N THR A 16 -6.96 -6.70 -2.06
CA THR A 16 -7.23 -7.04 -3.46
C THR A 16 -6.04 -6.61 -4.31
N PRO A 17 -5.39 -7.51 -5.07
CA PRO A 17 -4.34 -7.10 -5.99
C PRO A 17 -4.93 -6.12 -7.01
N ARG A 18 -4.22 -5.02 -7.27
CA ARG A 18 -4.62 -4.09 -8.35
C ARG A 18 -4.41 -4.79 -9.69
N ALA A 19 -5.32 -4.56 -10.64
CA ALA A 19 -5.11 -4.99 -12.01
C ALA A 19 -3.76 -4.45 -12.53
N PRO A 20 -2.98 -5.24 -13.27
CA PRO A 20 -1.74 -4.75 -13.87
C PRO A 20 -2.07 -3.56 -14.77
N LEU A 21 -1.60 -2.36 -14.40
CA LEU A 21 -1.63 -1.22 -15.31
C LEU A 21 -0.37 -1.27 -16.18
N ASP A 22 -0.53 -0.91 -17.45
CA ASP A 22 0.61 -0.58 -18.31
C ASP A 22 1.51 0.46 -17.59
N PRO A 23 2.83 0.24 -17.50
CA PRO A 23 3.75 1.17 -16.85
C PRO A 23 3.65 2.60 -17.37
N GLY A 24 3.38 2.75 -18.68
CA GLY A 24 3.16 4.04 -19.32
C GLY A 24 1.90 4.74 -18.80
N LEU A 25 0.76 4.03 -18.80
CA LEU A 25 -0.50 4.51 -18.21
C LEU A 25 -0.34 4.86 -16.72
N ARG A 26 0.29 4.01 -15.91
CA ARG A 26 0.56 4.29 -14.50
C ARG A 26 1.31 5.62 -14.35
N ARG A 27 2.37 5.85 -15.13
CA ARG A 27 3.18 7.08 -15.05
C ARG A 27 2.39 8.32 -15.45
N ARG A 28 1.49 8.23 -16.44
CA ARG A 28 0.62 9.34 -16.84
C ARG A 28 -0.40 9.72 -15.76
N PHE A 29 -1.01 8.72 -15.12
CA PHE A 29 -2.04 8.96 -14.10
C PHE A 29 -1.49 9.30 -12.71
N HIS A 30 -0.41 8.63 -12.29
CA HIS A 30 0.14 8.76 -10.92
C HIS A 30 1.48 9.49 -10.86
N GLY A 31 2.07 9.83 -12.00
CA GLY A 31 3.37 10.48 -12.06
C GLY A 31 4.55 9.52 -11.80
N PRO A 32 5.75 10.09 -11.60
CA PRO A 32 6.93 9.32 -11.25
C PRO A 32 6.75 8.57 -9.92
N ILE A 33 7.51 7.49 -9.73
CA ILE A 33 7.58 6.82 -8.43
C ILE A 33 8.20 7.80 -7.45
N GLN A 34 7.50 8.11 -6.36
CA GLN A 34 8.05 8.94 -5.31
C GLN A 34 9.09 8.13 -4.52
N PRO A 35 10.19 8.77 -4.07
CA PRO A 35 11.09 8.12 -3.14
C PRO A 35 10.32 7.74 -1.86
N MET A 36 10.65 6.59 -1.28
CA MET A 36 10.08 6.21 0.01
C MET A 36 10.76 7.00 1.13
N ASP A 37 10.01 7.35 2.18
CA ASP A 37 10.57 8.01 3.37
C ASP A 37 11.58 7.14 4.12
N GLN A 38 11.47 5.81 3.95
CA GLN A 38 12.37 4.84 4.55
C GLN A 38 13.12 4.08 3.47
N PRO A 39 14.39 3.72 3.72
CA PRO A 39 15.15 2.91 2.77
C PRO A 39 14.45 1.55 2.59
N THR A 40 14.21 1.20 1.32
CA THR A 40 13.74 -0.13 0.94
C THR A 40 14.68 -1.20 1.48
N PHE A 41 14.18 -2.43 1.61
CA PHE A 41 15.01 -3.57 2.02
C PHE A 41 16.30 -3.71 1.19
N LEU A 42 16.22 -3.47 -0.11
CA LEU A 42 17.38 -3.55 -1.00
C LEU A 42 18.36 -2.39 -0.79
N GLU A 43 17.87 -1.17 -0.58
CA GLU A 43 18.72 -0.03 -0.22
C GLU A 43 19.42 -0.26 1.12
N ARG A 44 18.75 -0.89 2.10
CA ARG A 44 19.39 -1.27 3.37
C ARG A 44 20.47 -2.33 3.18
N LEU A 45 20.25 -3.28 2.26
CA LEU A 45 21.16 -4.40 2.02
C LEU A 45 22.39 -3.99 1.19
N PHE A 46 22.22 -3.10 0.21
CA PHE A 46 23.28 -2.73 -0.73
C PHE A 46 23.81 -1.31 -0.58
N GLY A 47 23.18 -0.47 0.24
CA GLY A 47 23.54 0.94 0.45
C GLY A 47 24.72 1.17 1.42
N HIS A 48 25.29 0.11 2.01
CA HIS A 48 26.56 0.19 2.72
C HIS A 48 27.72 0.01 1.72
N ARG A 49 28.14 1.09 1.07
CA ARG A 49 29.46 1.21 0.46
C ARG A 49 30.02 2.60 0.71
#